data_AF-A0A392PA33-F1
#
_entry.id   AF-A0A392PA33-F1
#
_cell.length_a   1.000
_cell.length_b   1.000
_cell.length_c   1.000
_cell.angle_alpha   90.00
_cell.angle_beta   90.00
_cell.angle_gamma   90.00
#
_symmetry.space_group_name_H-M   'P 1'
#
loop_
_entity.id
_entity.type
_entity.pdbx_description
1 polymer ?
#
loop_
_entity_poly.entity_id
_entity_poly.type
_entity_poly.pdbx_seq_one_letter_code
_entity_poly.pdbx_strand_id
1 'polypeptide(L)'
;GDIGDGCDVLVRVHSECLTGDIFGSARCDCGNQLALAMQQIEAAGRGVLVYLRGHEGRGIGLGHKLRAYNLQDEGKDTVEANEELGLPVDSREYGIGAQILRDLGVRSMKLMTNNPAKYVGLKGYGLSISGRIPLLSLITNENRRYLETKRVKMGHMYGLEFNSKLNGNASSVDDSNA
;
A
#
# COMPACT_ATOMS: atom_id res chain seq x y z
N GLY A 1 -15.23 14.03 -4.64
CA GLY A 1 -15.34 15.27 -5.43
C GLY A 1 -15.40 14.92 -6.90
N ASP A 2 -15.52 15.94 -7.76
CA ASP A 2 -15.37 15.77 -9.21
C ASP A 2 -13.89 15.51 -9.55
N ILE A 3 -13.63 14.53 -10.42
CA ILE A 3 -12.28 14.24 -10.89
C ILE A 3 -11.91 15.03 -12.14
N GLY A 4 -12.84 15.75 -12.77
CA GLY A 4 -12.59 16.67 -13.88
C GLY A 4 -11.88 16.05 -15.07
N ASP A 5 -10.75 16.63 -15.47
CA ASP A 5 -9.95 16.21 -16.64
C ASP A 5 -9.21 14.86 -16.50
N GLY A 6 -9.29 14.24 -15.31
CA GLY A 6 -8.62 12.99 -14.98
C GLY A 6 -7.12 13.11 -14.73
N CYS A 7 -6.56 14.32 -14.68
CA CYS A 7 -5.13 14.56 -14.53
C CYS A 7 -4.72 14.90 -13.09
N ASP A 8 -3.59 14.35 -12.65
CA ASP A 8 -2.95 14.54 -11.34
C ASP A 8 -3.88 14.24 -10.16
N VAL A 9 -4.73 13.22 -10.31
CA VAL A 9 -5.72 12.82 -9.30
C VAL A 9 -5.02 12.13 -8.13
N LEU A 10 -5.36 12.50 -6.90
CA LEU A 10 -4.88 11.78 -5.73
C LEU A 10 -5.59 10.42 -5.62
N VAL A 11 -4.84 9.33 -5.66
CA VAL A 11 -5.43 7.98 -5.74
C VAL A 11 -4.91 7.07 -4.63
N ARG A 12 -5.83 6.38 -3.94
CA ARG A 12 -5.53 5.23 -3.10
C ARG A 12 -6.24 4.00 -3.64
N VAL A 13 -5.49 2.94 -3.90
CA VAL A 13 -6.06 1.62 -4.15
C VAL A 13 -5.75 0.73 -2.95
N HIS A 14 -6.76 0.55 -2.12
CA HIS A 14 -6.71 -0.20 -0.88
C HIS A 14 -7.08 -1.66 -1.13
N SER A 15 -6.34 -2.56 -0.50
CA SER A 15 -6.66 -3.99 -0.52
C SER A 15 -7.40 -4.31 0.76
N GLU A 16 -8.56 -4.96 0.64
CA GLU A 16 -9.40 -5.31 1.79
C GLU A 16 -8.61 -5.98 2.92
N CYS A 17 -8.80 -5.48 4.13
CA CYS A 17 -8.30 -6.08 5.36
C CYS A 17 -9.35 -5.88 6.46
N LEU A 18 -10.32 -6.78 6.55
CA LEU A 18 -11.43 -6.71 7.49
C LEU A 18 -10.97 -6.47 8.94
N THR A 19 -9.95 -7.20 9.37
CA THR A 19 -9.40 -7.07 10.73
C THR A 19 -8.86 -5.68 11.02
N GLY A 20 -8.21 -5.04 10.05
CA GLY A 20 -7.66 -3.69 10.23
C GLY A 20 -8.68 -2.59 9.96
N ASP A 21 -9.44 -2.73 8.88
CA ASP A 21 -10.31 -1.69 8.35
C ASP A 21 -11.61 -1.55 9.17
N ILE A 22 -12.17 -2.66 9.66
CA ILE A 22 -13.44 -2.68 10.40
C ILE A 22 -13.22 -2.87 11.90
N PHE A 23 -12.38 -3.84 12.29
CA PHE A 23 -12.17 -4.19 13.70
C PHE A 23 -11.02 -3.43 14.37
N GLY A 24 -10.32 -2.54 13.66
CA GLY A 24 -9.27 -1.71 14.24
C GLY A 24 -8.07 -2.49 14.79
N SER A 25 -7.75 -3.65 14.19
CA SER A 25 -6.66 -4.52 14.67
C SER A 25 -5.32 -3.79 14.75
N ALA A 26 -4.73 -3.80 15.95
CA ALA A 26 -3.38 -3.27 16.19
C ALA A 26 -2.26 -4.12 15.55
N ARG A 27 -2.56 -5.35 15.07
CA ARG A 27 -1.57 -6.23 14.43
C ARG A 27 -1.15 -5.75 13.04
N CYS A 28 -1.94 -4.89 12.39
CA CYS A 28 -1.64 -4.37 11.06
C CYS A 28 -1.94 -2.87 10.96
N ASP A 29 -1.35 -2.23 9.95
CA ASP A 29 -1.51 -0.81 9.67
C ASP A 29 -2.62 -0.50 8.65
N CYS A 30 -3.40 -1.50 8.22
CA CYS A 30 -4.36 -1.35 7.12
C CYS A 30 -5.44 -0.31 7.43
N GLY A 31 -6.07 -0.35 8.61
CA GLY A 31 -7.08 0.62 9.02
C GLY A 31 -6.52 2.05 9.10
N ASN A 32 -5.33 2.21 9.67
CA ASN A 32 -4.64 3.51 9.72
C ASN A 32 -4.33 4.04 8.32
N GLN A 33 -3.84 3.20 7.41
CA GLN A 33 -3.58 3.60 6.03
C GLN A 33 -4.87 4.00 5.28
N LEU A 34 -5.99 3.29 5.53
CA LEU A 34 -7.28 3.63 4.96
C LEU A 34 -7.75 5.01 5.45
N ALA A 35 -7.72 5.23 6.77
CA ALA A 35 -8.12 6.48 7.38
C ALA A 35 -7.25 7.67 6.89
N LEU A 36 -5.92 7.52 6.89
CA LEU A 36 -5.02 8.56 6.37
C LEU A 36 -5.30 8.87 4.90
N ALA A 37 -5.53 7.84 4.07
CA ALA A 37 -5.83 8.06 2.66
C ALA A 37 -7.14 8.83 2.45
N MET A 38 -8.18 8.51 3.23
CA MET A 38 -9.45 9.24 3.19
C MET A 38 -9.27 10.70 3.63
N GLN A 39 -8.54 10.94 4.72
CA GLN A 39 -8.22 12.30 5.19
C GLN A 39 -7.44 13.12 4.15
N GLN A 40 -6.45 12.53 3.49
CA GLN A 40 -5.70 13.23 2.45
C GLN A 40 -6.55 13.53 1.21
N ILE A 41 -7.45 12.62 0.81
CA ILE A 41 -8.39 12.85 -0.29
C ILE A 41 -9.38 13.96 0.06
N GLU A 42 -9.91 13.96 1.27
CA GLU A 42 -10.79 15.02 1.77
C GLU A 42 -10.08 16.37 1.77
N ALA A 43 -8.88 16.45 2.34
CA ALA A 43 -8.08 17.68 2.39
C ALA A 43 -7.71 18.20 1.00
N ALA A 44 -7.45 17.31 0.03
CA ALA A 44 -7.18 17.68 -1.35
C ALA A 44 -8.45 18.12 -2.12
N GLY A 45 -9.66 17.82 -1.61
CA GLY A 45 -10.95 18.07 -2.26
C GLY A 45 -11.22 17.23 -3.52
N ARG A 46 -10.19 16.53 -4.04
CA ARG A 46 -10.21 15.78 -5.28
C ARG A 46 -9.35 14.53 -5.16
N GLY A 47 -9.98 13.36 -5.29
CA GLY A 47 -9.27 12.10 -5.27
C GLY A 47 -10.20 10.90 -5.40
N VAL A 48 -9.60 9.73 -5.55
CA VAL A 48 -10.29 8.43 -5.71
C VAL A 48 -9.71 7.43 -4.73
N LEU A 49 -10.61 6.76 -3.99
CA LEU A 49 -10.27 5.58 -3.20
C LEU A 49 -10.95 4.35 -3.81
N VAL A 50 -10.14 3.42 -4.32
CA VAL A 50 -10.62 2.11 -4.80
C VAL A 50 -10.41 1.08 -3.70
N TYR A 51 -11.49 0.46 -3.25
CA TYR A 51 -11.44 -0.62 -2.26
C TYR A 51 -11.58 -1.97 -2.96
N LEU A 52 -10.46 -2.68 -3.13
CA LEU A 52 -10.43 -3.97 -3.80
C LEU A 52 -10.83 -5.09 -2.83
N ARG A 53 -12.05 -5.59 -3.03
CA ARG A 53 -12.58 -6.77 -2.34
C ARG A 53 -11.89 -8.04 -2.82
N GLY A 54 -11.88 -9.09 -1.98
CA GLY A 54 -11.27 -10.37 -2.32
C GLY A 54 -9.74 -10.39 -2.22
N HIS A 55 -9.11 -9.26 -1.85
CA HIS A 55 -7.67 -9.18 -1.59
C HIS A 55 -7.30 -9.54 -0.14
N GLU A 56 -8.29 -9.92 0.67
CA GLU A 56 -8.08 -10.31 2.07
C GLU A 56 -7.02 -11.41 2.18
N GLY A 57 -6.14 -11.28 3.16
CA GLY A 57 -5.02 -12.21 3.34
C GLY A 57 -4.03 -12.27 2.16
N ARG A 58 -4.07 -11.32 1.21
CA ARG A 58 -3.36 -11.36 -0.10
C ARG A 58 -4.01 -12.29 -1.14
N GLY A 59 -5.34 -12.37 -1.11
CA GLY A 59 -6.10 -13.18 -2.08
C GLY A 59 -6.42 -14.60 -1.58
N ILE A 60 -5.86 -15.01 -0.44
CA ILE A 60 -6.17 -16.31 0.20
C ILE A 60 -7.48 -16.29 0.99
N GLY A 61 -8.01 -15.10 1.29
CA GLY A 61 -9.23 -14.92 2.08
C GLY A 61 -9.01 -14.90 3.60
N LEU A 62 -10.04 -14.47 4.33
CA LEU A 62 -9.98 -14.25 5.79
C LEU A 62 -9.71 -15.54 6.58
N GLY A 63 -10.36 -16.65 6.21
CA GLY A 63 -10.21 -17.92 6.92
C GLY A 63 -8.78 -18.44 6.90
N HIS A 64 -8.13 -18.40 5.73
CA HIS A 64 -6.73 -18.78 5.59
C HIS A 64 -5.78 -17.81 6.30
N LYS A 65 -6.07 -16.50 6.27
CA LYS A 65 -5.31 -15.51 7.04
C LYS A 65 -5.34 -15.79 8.55
N LEU A 66 -6.51 -16.12 9.10
CA LEU A 66 -6.65 -16.45 10.52
C LEU A 66 -5.92 -17.74 10.87
N ARG A 67 -5.96 -18.77 10.01
CA ARG A 67 -5.16 -20.00 10.20
C ARG A 67 -3.66 -19.72 10.17
N ALA A 68 -3.19 -18.88 9.24
CA ALA A 68 -1.80 -18.47 9.19
C ALA A 68 -1.38 -17.66 10.44
N TYR A 69 -2.29 -16.88 11.03
CA TYR A 69 -2.05 -16.19 12.31
C TYR A 69 -1.93 -17.16 13.49
N ASN A 70 -2.76 -18.20 13.54
CA ASN A 70 -2.64 -19.21 14.60
C ASN A 70 -1.28 -19.92 14.54
N LEU A 71 -0.84 -20.31 13.34
CA LEU A 71 0.48 -20.92 13.14
C LEU A 71 1.64 -19.96 13.49
N GLN A 72 1.48 -18.66 13.23
CA GLN A 72 2.46 -17.65 13.63
C GLN A 72 2.49 -17.42 15.14
N ASP A 73 1.33 -17.45 15.79
CA ASP A 73 1.20 -17.34 17.25
C ASP A 73 1.81 -18.59 17.94
N GLU A 74 1.85 -19.74 17.26
CA GLU A 74 2.57 -20.96 17.65
C GLU A 74 4.09 -20.92 17.35
N GLY A 75 4.58 -19.83 16.75
CA GLY A 75 6.01 -19.58 16.56
C GLY A 75 6.52 -19.68 15.12
N LYS A 76 5.68 -20.11 14.16
CA LYS A 76 6.09 -20.23 12.75
C LYS A 76 6.25 -18.87 12.08
N ASP A 77 7.13 -18.78 11.10
CA ASP A 77 7.26 -17.57 10.30
C ASP A 77 6.14 -17.48 9.24
N THR A 78 5.93 -16.29 8.66
CA THR A 78 4.84 -16.07 7.68
C THR A 78 4.97 -16.94 6.42
N VAL A 79 6.17 -17.38 6.05
CA VAL A 79 6.43 -18.23 4.89
C VAL A 79 6.13 -19.68 5.25
N GLU A 80 6.65 -20.18 6.37
CA GLU A 80 6.40 -21.53 6.88
C GLU A 80 4.89 -21.78 7.07
N ALA A 81 4.18 -20.81 7.67
CA ALA A 81 2.74 -20.89 7.87
C ALA A 81 1.96 -20.93 6.54
N ASN A 82 2.43 -20.25 5.50
CA ASN A 82 1.77 -20.27 4.18
C ASN A 82 2.09 -21.56 3.41
N GLU A 83 3.34 -22.04 3.46
CA GLU A 83 3.76 -23.30 2.84
C GLU A 83 3.01 -24.50 3.43
N GLU A 84 2.87 -24.55 4.76
CA GLU A 84 2.13 -25.60 5.45
C GLU A 84 0.64 -25.60 5.12
N LEU A 85 0.07 -24.43 4.83
CA LEU A 85 -1.31 -24.29 4.38
C LEU A 85 -1.47 -24.49 2.86
N GLY A 86 -0.37 -24.72 2.12
CA GLY A 86 -0.37 -24.87 0.67
C GLY A 86 -0.77 -23.59 -0.08
N LEU A 87 -0.51 -22.43 0.51
CA LEU A 87 -1.01 -21.14 0.03
C LEU A 87 0.05 -20.36 -0.77
N PRO A 88 -0.36 -19.71 -1.87
CA PRO A 88 0.50 -18.79 -2.60
C PRO A 88 0.87 -17.57 -1.74
N VAL A 89 2.12 -17.09 -1.89
CA VAL A 89 2.67 -15.95 -1.12
C VAL A 89 1.92 -14.63 -1.42
N ASP A 90 1.39 -14.49 -2.64
CA ASP A 90 0.55 -13.36 -3.07
C ASP A 90 -0.27 -13.76 -4.30
N SER A 91 -1.60 -13.64 -4.25
CA SER A 91 -2.51 -13.90 -5.37
C SER A 91 -3.32 -12.68 -5.78
N ARG A 92 -2.87 -11.48 -5.39
CA ARG A 92 -3.62 -10.25 -5.64
C ARG A 92 -3.53 -9.85 -7.10
N GLU A 93 -4.68 -9.63 -7.72
CA GLU A 93 -4.78 -9.04 -9.06
C GLU A 93 -5.09 -7.55 -9.00
N TYR A 94 -4.11 -6.72 -9.38
CA TYR A 94 -4.27 -5.26 -9.39
C TYR A 94 -4.81 -4.72 -10.72
N GLY A 95 -4.96 -5.56 -11.75
CA GLY A 95 -5.50 -5.17 -13.05
C GLY A 95 -6.93 -4.64 -12.96
N ILE A 96 -7.75 -5.19 -12.05
CA ILE A 96 -9.11 -4.70 -11.79
C ILE A 96 -9.07 -3.25 -11.26
N GLY A 97 -8.15 -2.95 -10.33
CA GLY A 97 -7.98 -1.59 -9.82
C GLY A 97 -7.61 -0.58 -10.92
N ALA A 98 -6.76 -0.99 -11.86
CA ALA A 98 -6.41 -0.16 -13.01
C ALA A 98 -7.60 0.07 -13.96
N GLN A 99 -8.42 -0.96 -14.21
CA GLN A 99 -9.62 -0.83 -15.03
C GLN A 99 -10.65 0.10 -14.39
N ILE A 100 -10.90 -0.03 -13.09
CA ILE A 100 -11.80 0.86 -12.33
C ILE A 100 -11.33 2.31 -12.45
N LEU A 101 -10.04 2.58 -12.24
CA LEU A 101 -9.51 3.94 -12.34
C LEU A 101 -9.68 4.53 -13.74
N ARG A 102 -9.44 3.73 -14.77
CA ARG A 102 -9.64 4.15 -16.16
C ARG A 102 -11.11 4.44 -16.46
N ASP A 103 -12.01 3.58 -16.02
CA ASP A 103 -13.45 3.72 -16.21
C ASP A 103 -13.99 4.97 -15.51
N LEU A 104 -13.48 5.25 -14.31
CA LEU A 104 -13.78 6.50 -13.59
C LEU A 104 -13.29 7.74 -14.34
N GLY A 105 -12.35 7.62 -15.28
CA GLY A 105 -11.81 8.72 -16.08
C GLY A 105 -10.42 9.20 -15.66
N VAL A 106 -9.74 8.49 -14.75
CA VAL A 106 -8.37 8.83 -14.34
C VAL A 106 -7.40 8.58 -15.50
N ARG A 107 -6.45 9.51 -15.68
CA ARG A 107 -5.38 9.45 -16.71
C ARG A 107 -4.00 9.56 -16.09
N SER A 108 -3.84 10.48 -15.13
CA SER A 108 -2.62 10.60 -14.34
C SER A 108 -2.93 10.76 -12.86
N MET A 109 -2.06 10.22 -12.00
CA MET A 109 -2.33 10.17 -10.56
C MET A 109 -1.09 10.28 -9.68
N LYS A 110 -1.29 10.92 -8.52
CA LYS A 110 -0.41 10.80 -7.35
C LYS A 110 -0.89 9.60 -6.54
N LEU A 111 -0.12 8.53 -6.56
CA LEU A 111 -0.53 7.27 -5.97
C LEU A 111 -0.07 7.15 -4.52
N MET A 112 -1.03 6.94 -3.62
CA MET A 112 -0.78 6.70 -2.20
C MET A 112 -0.43 5.22 -1.92
N THR A 113 0.86 4.89 -1.87
CA THR A 113 1.36 3.52 -1.67
C THR A 113 2.72 3.46 -0.98
N ASN A 114 2.88 2.49 -0.07
CA ASN A 114 4.18 2.13 0.52
C ASN A 114 4.84 0.94 -0.18
N ASN A 115 4.11 0.26 -1.08
CA ASN A 115 4.60 -0.86 -1.85
C ASN A 115 4.97 -0.40 -3.28
N PRO A 116 6.26 -0.34 -3.63
CA PRO A 116 6.71 0.09 -4.96
C PRO A 116 6.39 -0.94 -6.07
N ALA A 117 6.26 -2.23 -5.72
CA ALA A 117 5.97 -3.31 -6.67
C ALA A 117 4.49 -3.38 -7.09
N LYS A 118 3.60 -2.67 -6.38
CA LYS A 118 2.14 -2.79 -6.53
C LYS A 118 1.60 -2.38 -7.91
N TYR A 119 2.39 -1.69 -8.74
CA TYR A 119 1.92 -1.09 -10.01
C TYR A 119 2.91 -1.16 -11.17
N VAL A 120 3.60 -2.29 -11.32
CA VAL A 120 4.24 -2.62 -12.61
C VAL A 120 3.10 -2.96 -13.59
N GLY A 121 2.97 -2.21 -14.69
CA GLY A 121 1.99 -2.52 -15.77
C GLY A 121 0.83 -1.54 -15.97
N LEU A 122 0.71 -0.46 -15.18
CA LEU A 122 -0.34 0.56 -15.37
C LEU A 122 -0.33 1.25 -16.74
N LYS A 123 0.85 1.33 -17.38
CA LYS A 123 0.99 1.90 -18.72
C LYS A 123 0.08 1.19 -19.74
N GLY A 124 -0.14 -0.13 -19.59
CA GLY A 124 -1.02 -0.90 -20.47
C GLY A 124 -2.50 -0.51 -20.37
N TYR A 125 -2.89 0.16 -19.29
CA TYR A 125 -4.25 0.65 -19.06
C TYR A 125 -4.42 2.12 -19.45
N GLY A 126 -3.41 2.77 -20.03
CA GLY A 126 -3.43 4.21 -20.32
C GLY A 126 -3.35 5.09 -19.08
N LEU A 127 -2.87 4.53 -17.95
CA LEU A 127 -2.70 5.23 -16.68
C LEU A 127 -1.23 5.59 -16.46
N SER A 128 -1.01 6.81 -15.95
CA SER A 128 0.32 7.30 -15.58
C SER A 128 0.39 7.66 -14.10
N ILE A 129 1.53 7.35 -13.46
CA ILE A 129 1.80 7.78 -12.10
C ILE A 129 2.66 9.05 -12.19
N SER A 130 2.09 10.20 -11.81
CA SER A 130 2.80 11.49 -11.74
C SER A 130 3.65 11.62 -10.47
N GLY A 131 3.28 10.89 -9.41
CA GLY A 131 4.03 10.86 -8.15
C GLY A 131 3.59 9.75 -7.22
N ARG A 132 4.39 9.49 -6.17
CA ARG A 132 4.05 8.54 -5.11
C ARG A 132 4.02 9.26 -3.77
N ILE A 133 2.97 9.02 -3.00
CA ILE A 133 2.79 9.59 -1.67
C ILE A 133 2.80 8.43 -0.66
N PRO A 134 3.73 8.41 0.30
CA PRO A 134 3.72 7.38 1.33
C PRO A 134 2.58 7.61 2.33
N LEU A 135 2.03 6.52 2.86
CA LEU A 135 1.09 6.53 3.97
C LEU A 135 1.81 6.01 5.22
N LEU A 136 2.44 6.92 5.96
CA LEU A 136 3.22 6.57 7.13
C LEU A 136 2.30 6.42 8.35
N SER A 137 2.13 5.18 8.81
CA SER A 137 1.52 4.89 10.11
C SER A 137 2.59 4.78 11.20
N LEU A 138 2.21 5.11 12.44
CA LEU A 138 3.09 4.91 13.59
C LEU A 138 3.40 3.43 13.80
N ILE A 139 4.68 3.13 14.03
CA ILE A 139 5.13 1.79 14.44
C ILE A 139 4.87 1.67 15.94
N THR A 140 3.98 0.75 16.31
CA THR A 140 3.69 0.38 17.71
C THR A 140 4.45 -0.90 18.06
N ASN A 141 4.47 -1.25 19.35
CA ASN A 141 5.08 -2.52 19.76
C ASN A 141 4.31 -3.73 19.19
N GLU A 142 2.98 -3.65 19.01
CA GLU A 142 2.20 -4.76 18.44
C GLU A 142 2.40 -4.94 16.94
N ASN A 143 2.61 -3.86 16.18
CA ASN A 143 2.72 -3.94 14.72
C ASN A 143 4.18 -4.08 14.21
N ARG A 144 5.18 -3.87 15.08
CA ARG A 144 6.60 -3.85 14.70
C ARG A 144 7.02 -5.09 13.92
N ARG A 145 6.77 -6.28 14.45
CA ARG A 145 7.17 -7.56 13.82
C ARG A 145 6.54 -7.74 12.43
N TYR A 146 5.26 -7.34 12.29
CA TYR A 146 4.54 -7.43 11.02
C TYR A 146 5.09 -6.44 9.98
N LEU A 147 5.35 -5.19 10.38
CA LEU A 147 5.89 -4.15 9.49
C LEU A 147 7.34 -4.43 9.08
N GLU A 148 8.18 -4.91 10.01
CA GLU A 148 9.56 -5.34 9.72
C GLU A 148 9.60 -6.48 8.71
N THR A 149 8.71 -7.47 8.85
CA THR A 149 8.58 -8.58 7.89
C THR A 149 8.24 -8.05 6.50
N LYS A 150 7.30 -7.11 6.38
CA LYS A 150 6.96 -6.47 5.11
C LYS A 150 8.10 -5.63 4.53
N ARG A 151 8.89 -4.96 5.38
CA ARG A 151 10.05 -4.19 4.93
C ARG A 151 11.11 -5.12 4.35
N VAL A 152 11.56 -6.10 5.13
CA VAL A 152 12.70 -6.97 4.79
C VAL A 152 12.35 -7.91 3.64
N LYS A 153 11.20 -8.58 3.68
CA LYS A 153 10.86 -9.61 2.69
C LYS A 153 10.17 -9.05 1.45
N MET A 154 9.65 -7.81 1.47
CA MET A 154 8.74 -7.30 0.42
C MET A 154 8.98 -5.85 0.00
N GLY A 155 10.04 -5.21 0.49
CA GLY A 155 10.47 -3.89 0.04
C GLY A 155 9.50 -2.74 0.36
N HIS A 156 8.62 -2.91 1.35
CA HIS A 156 7.77 -1.82 1.81
C HIS A 156 8.61 -0.72 2.49
N MET A 157 8.40 0.53 2.11
CA MET A 157 9.12 1.67 2.71
C MET A 157 8.34 2.24 3.91
N TYR A 158 9.02 2.39 5.05
CA TYR A 158 8.47 2.93 6.29
C TYR A 158 9.43 3.91 6.95
N GLY A 159 8.89 4.98 7.54
CA GLY A 159 9.45 5.86 8.60
C GLY A 159 10.88 6.38 8.46
N LEU A 160 11.89 5.52 8.59
CA LEU A 160 13.30 5.92 8.74
C LEU A 160 14.06 6.02 7.41
N GLU A 161 13.67 5.26 6.38
CA GLU A 161 14.36 5.25 5.07
C GLU A 161 13.93 6.38 4.12
N PHE A 162 12.79 7.05 4.40
CA PHE A 162 12.32 8.16 3.57
C PHE A 162 13.15 9.44 3.76
N ASN A 163 13.55 9.74 5.00
CA ASN A 163 14.36 10.92 5.29
C ASN A 163 15.79 10.81 4.72
N SER A 164 16.38 9.62 4.65
CA SER A 164 17.71 9.44 4.08
C SER A 164 17.72 9.55 2.55
N LYS A 165 16.67 9.08 1.86
CA LYS A 165 16.56 9.19 0.39
C LYS A 165 16.14 10.58 -0.10
N LEU A 166 15.37 11.34 0.68
CA LEU A 166 15.07 12.75 0.36
C LEU A 166 16.29 13.66 0.53
N ASN A 167 17.12 13.41 1.56
CA ASN A 167 18.36 14.18 1.78
C ASN A 167 19.53 13.78 0.87
N GLY A 168 19.49 12.59 0.27
CA GLY A 168 20.56 12.10 -0.63
C GLY A 168 20.58 12.71 -2.04
N ASN A 169 19.56 13.50 -2.41
CA ASN A 169 19.47 14.16 -3.72
C ASN A 169 19.70 15.69 -3.67
N ALA A 170 20.11 16.23 -2.52
CA ALA A 170 20.28 17.68 -2.32
C ALA A 170 21.75 18.14 -2.24
N SER A 171 22.73 17.31 -2.61
CA SER A 171 24.15 17.67 -2.57
C SER A 171 24.86 17.41 -3.91
N SER A 172 24.52 18.21 -4.92
CA SER A 172 25.39 18.47 -6.08
C SER A 172 24.91 19.73 -6.80
N VAL A 173 25.16 20.89 -6.20
CA VAL A 173 25.29 22.14 -6.95
C VAL A 173 26.58 22.80 -6.45
N ASP A 174 27.47 23.00 -7.41
CA ASP A 174 28.82 23.51 -7.28
C ASP A 174 28.89 24.87 -6.56
N ASP A 175 29.81 24.97 -5.60
CA ASP A 175 30.36 26.24 -5.14
C ASP A 175 31.85 26.29 -5.54
N SER A 176 32.11 26.83 -6.73
CA SER A 176 33.43 27.37 -7.08
C SER A 176 33.27 28.50 -8.10
N ASN A 177 33.06 29.71 -7.59
CA ASN A 177 33.36 30.95 -8.29
C ASN A 177 33.79 32.01 -7.26
N ALA A 178 35.06 31.93 -6.86
CA ALA A 178 35.92 33.03 -6.42
C ALA A 178 37.37 32.53 -6.36
#